data_AF-A0A2K0T683-F1
#
_entry.id   AF-A0A2K0T683-F1
#
_cell.length_a   1.000
_cell.length_b   1.000
_cell.length_c   1.000
_cell.angle_alpha   90.00
_cell.angle_beta   90.00
_cell.angle_gamma   90.00
#
_symmetry.space_group_name_H-M   'P 1'
#
loop_
_entity.id
_entity.type
_entity.pdbx_description
1 polymer ?
#
loop_
_entity_poly.entity_id
_entity_poly.type
_entity_poly.pdbx_seq_one_letter_code
_entity_poly.pdbx_strand_id
1 'polypeptide(L)'
;MPFEDITSVARIRKVRSFIDFAATLQSQLSNPLDAGHIELLIADTGHHIQQIHNATQPGSSGPLPPDLAKDAERKGRNLWNLCVRLRREHDAAKPAESTKLIVKARSFAFQMLELGRSAGRAKKDNQSEAVYLMNLALVLGKICIDELDLDLARLALQKAAELMEHLKAIPFDSLDPIGQNERVKLDAEYLTMRTAMVCICAKTYF
;
A
#
# COMPACT_ATOMS: atom_id res chain seq x y z
N MET A 1 3.92 34.22 11.39
CA MET A 1 4.00 32.75 11.53
C MET A 1 4.52 32.16 10.22
N PRO A 2 5.74 31.58 10.16
CA PRO A 2 6.32 31.01 8.92
C PRO A 2 6.49 29.48 8.91
N PHE A 3 6.20 28.77 10.00
CA PHE A 3 6.51 27.34 10.14
C PHE A 3 5.59 26.41 9.34
N GLU A 4 4.34 26.81 9.06
CA GLU A 4 3.39 25.98 8.28
C GLU A 4 3.71 25.94 6.78
N ASP A 5 4.36 26.99 6.25
CA ASP A 5 4.68 27.10 4.82
C ASP A 5 5.86 26.18 4.43
N ILE A 6 6.90 26.14 5.26
CA ILE A 6 8.10 25.33 5.02
C ILE A 6 7.79 23.83 5.08
N THR A 7 6.95 23.39 6.03
CA THR A 7 6.57 21.98 6.18
C THR A 7 5.70 21.48 5.03
N SER A 8 4.81 22.35 4.53
CA SER A 8 4.01 22.08 3.32
C SER A 8 4.88 21.92 2.07
N VAL A 9 5.84 22.83 1.85
CA VAL A 9 6.77 22.77 0.71
C VAL A 9 7.64 21.51 0.75
N ALA A 10 8.18 21.15 1.91
CA ALA A 10 8.97 19.94 2.08
C ALA A 10 8.16 18.67 1.76
N ARG A 11 6.89 18.62 2.21
CA ARG A 11 5.98 17.52 1.92
C ARG A 11 5.66 17.43 0.42
N ILE A 12 5.33 18.55 -0.23
CA ILE A 12 5.08 18.59 -1.68
C ILE A 12 6.29 18.04 -2.46
N ARG A 13 7.50 18.46 -2.09
CA ARG A 13 8.75 17.97 -2.71
C ARG A 13 8.90 16.46 -2.53
N LYS A 14 8.61 15.94 -1.34
CA LYS A 14 8.70 14.51 -1.03
C LYS A 14 7.67 13.68 -1.79
N VAL A 15 6.44 14.18 -1.97
CA VAL A 15 5.44 13.50 -2.81
C VAL A 15 5.85 13.49 -4.28
N ARG A 16 6.43 14.59 -4.79
CA ARG A 16 6.98 14.62 -6.16
C ARG A 16 8.08 13.58 -6.35
N SER A 17 9.00 13.43 -5.39
CA SER A 17 10.03 12.39 -5.51
C SER A 17 9.45 10.98 -5.53
N PHE A 18 8.34 10.71 -4.81
CA PHE A 18 7.65 9.42 -4.89
C PHE A 18 6.99 9.19 -6.26
N ILE A 19 6.41 10.24 -6.85
CA ILE A 19 5.83 10.20 -8.20
C ILE A 19 6.91 9.91 -9.25
N ASP A 20 8.06 10.57 -9.14
CA ASP A 20 9.19 10.38 -10.05
C ASP A 20 9.76 8.96 -9.91
N PHE A 21 9.97 8.50 -8.67
CA PHE A 21 10.42 7.14 -8.40
C PHE A 21 9.42 6.10 -8.94
N ALA A 22 8.12 6.30 -8.77
CA ALA A 22 7.10 5.40 -9.32
C ALA A 22 7.19 5.29 -10.86
N ALA A 23 7.47 6.41 -11.54
CA ALA A 23 7.64 6.43 -12.99
C ALA A 23 8.91 5.67 -13.42
N THR A 24 10.03 5.90 -12.73
CA THR A 24 11.29 5.18 -12.97
C THR A 24 11.12 3.68 -12.73
N LEU A 25 10.55 3.29 -11.59
CA LEU A 25 10.32 1.89 -11.24
C LEU A 25 9.40 1.21 -12.26
N GLN A 26 8.33 1.87 -12.71
CA GLN A 26 7.45 1.35 -13.75
C GLN A 26 8.20 1.11 -15.07
N SER A 27 9.08 2.03 -15.47
CA SER A 27 9.91 1.89 -16.67
C SER A 27 10.88 0.72 -16.54
N GLN A 28 11.56 0.59 -15.41
CA GLN A 28 12.51 -0.48 -15.15
C GLN A 28 11.83 -1.87 -15.17
N LEU A 29 10.69 -2.02 -14.49
CA LEU A 29 9.92 -3.27 -14.43
C LEU A 29 9.30 -3.69 -15.76
N SER A 30 9.25 -2.78 -16.75
CA SER A 30 8.73 -3.09 -18.09
C SER A 30 9.81 -3.66 -19.02
N ASN A 31 11.07 -3.71 -18.58
CA ASN A 31 12.20 -4.22 -19.33
C ASN A 31 12.80 -5.46 -18.65
N PRO A 32 13.53 -6.32 -19.38
CA PRO A 32 14.35 -7.36 -18.77
C PRO A 32 15.39 -6.74 -17.82
N LEU A 33 15.50 -7.29 -16.61
CA LEU A 33 16.46 -6.87 -15.59
C LEU A 33 17.42 -8.01 -15.29
N ASP A 34 18.70 -7.71 -15.12
CA ASP A 34 19.66 -8.66 -14.55
C ASP A 34 19.56 -8.70 -13.02
N ALA A 35 20.23 -9.68 -12.41
CA ALA A 35 20.17 -9.92 -10.97
C ALA A 35 20.67 -8.73 -10.14
N GLY A 36 21.75 -8.05 -10.57
CA GLY A 36 22.32 -6.93 -9.83
C GLY A 36 21.38 -5.72 -9.82
N HIS A 37 20.74 -5.43 -10.95
CA HIS A 37 19.72 -4.38 -11.02
C HIS A 37 18.46 -4.72 -10.21
N ILE A 38 18.06 -6.00 -10.15
CA ILE A 38 16.93 -6.42 -9.31
C ILE A 38 17.21 -6.16 -7.84
N GLU A 39 18.39 -6.52 -7.33
CA GLU A 39 18.77 -6.30 -5.93
C GLU A 39 18.79 -4.81 -5.56
N LEU A 40 19.33 -3.96 -6.44
CA LEU A 40 19.33 -2.51 -6.25
C LEU A 40 17.89 -1.98 -6.16
N LEU A 41 17.02 -2.38 -7.10
CA LEU A 41 15.62 -1.94 -7.10
C LEU A 41 14.84 -2.43 -5.87
N ILE A 42 15.17 -3.62 -5.35
CA ILE A 42 14.59 -4.13 -4.09
C ILE A 42 14.94 -3.20 -2.94
N ALA A 43 16.22 -2.81 -2.82
CA ALA A 43 16.69 -1.92 -1.77
C ALA A 43 16.07 -0.52 -1.89
N ASP A 44 16.11 0.07 -3.09
CA ASP A 44 15.57 1.39 -3.36
C ASP A 44 14.06 1.45 -3.12
N THR A 45 13.32 0.43 -3.57
CA THR A 45 11.88 0.35 -3.34
C THR A 45 11.57 0.20 -1.86
N GLY A 46 12.34 -0.63 -1.13
CA GLY A 46 12.22 -0.75 0.32
C GLY A 46 12.42 0.58 1.05
N HIS A 47 13.44 1.34 0.65
CA HIS A 47 13.70 2.67 1.20
C HIS A 47 12.53 3.64 0.95
N HIS A 48 12.01 3.69 -0.28
CA HIS A 48 10.87 4.55 -0.62
C HIS A 48 9.59 4.16 0.11
N ILE A 49 9.34 2.86 0.36
CA ILE A 49 8.22 2.39 1.20
C ILE A 49 8.32 2.94 2.63
N GLN A 50 9.50 2.88 3.23
CA GLN A 50 9.70 3.44 4.58
C GLN A 50 9.50 4.96 4.57
N GLN A 51 10.04 5.66 3.58
CA GLN A 51 9.90 7.11 3.47
C GLN A 51 8.46 7.58 3.31
N ILE A 52 7.65 6.88 2.51
CA ILE A 52 6.23 7.21 2.31
C ILE A 52 5.41 6.87 3.55
N HIS A 53 5.64 5.71 4.16
CA HIS A 53 4.96 5.30 5.40
C HIS A 53 5.19 6.30 6.53
N ASN A 54 6.42 6.80 6.68
CA ASN A 54 6.74 7.82 7.68
C ASN A 54 6.12 9.18 7.36
N ALA A 55 5.86 9.48 6.08
CA ALA A 55 5.23 10.74 5.65
C ALA A 55 3.70 10.74 5.78
N THR A 56 3.08 9.57 5.95
CA THR A 56 1.62 9.39 6.04
C THR A 56 1.13 9.10 7.47
N GLN A 57 2.02 9.10 8.47
CA GLN A 57 1.63 8.85 9.86
C GLN A 57 0.67 9.94 10.40
N PRO A 58 -0.31 9.56 11.25
CA PRO A 58 -1.23 10.49 11.89
C PRO A 58 -0.50 11.63 12.61
N GLY A 59 -0.90 12.87 12.35
CA GLY A 59 -0.26 14.07 12.92
C GLY A 59 0.90 14.65 12.08
N SER A 60 1.32 13.98 10.99
CA SER A 60 2.43 14.42 10.14
C SER A 60 2.03 15.23 8.90
N SER A 61 0.74 15.48 8.64
CA SER A 61 0.33 15.95 7.30
C SER A 61 -0.88 16.89 7.26
N GLY A 62 -0.68 18.08 6.69
CA GLY A 62 -1.75 18.93 6.14
C GLY A 62 -2.29 18.40 4.80
N PRO A 63 -3.24 19.08 4.14
CA PRO A 63 -3.78 18.66 2.84
C PRO A 63 -2.71 18.73 1.72
N LEU A 64 -2.73 17.79 0.76
CA LEU A 64 -1.94 17.91 -0.47
C LEU A 64 -2.70 18.77 -1.50
N PRO A 65 -1.99 19.45 -2.42
CA PRO A 65 -2.61 20.00 -3.62
C PRO A 65 -3.39 18.91 -4.37
N PRO A 66 -4.65 19.16 -4.80
CA PRO A 66 -5.50 18.14 -5.42
C PRO A 66 -4.87 17.45 -6.64
N ASP A 67 -4.16 18.20 -7.48
CA ASP A 67 -3.51 17.64 -8.68
C ASP A 67 -2.34 16.72 -8.31
N LEU A 68 -1.58 17.08 -7.27
CA LEU A 68 -0.49 16.25 -6.77
C LEU A 68 -1.01 14.95 -6.15
N ALA A 69 -2.13 15.03 -5.41
CA ALA A 69 -2.80 13.86 -4.85
C ALA A 69 -3.32 12.92 -5.96
N LYS A 70 -3.95 13.47 -7.01
CA LYS A 70 -4.40 12.73 -8.19
C LYS A 70 -3.23 12.10 -8.96
N ASP A 71 -2.10 12.78 -9.06
CA ASP A 71 -0.90 12.27 -9.71
C ASP A 71 -0.30 11.08 -8.96
N ALA A 72 -0.20 11.19 -7.62
CA ALA A 72 0.23 10.09 -6.77
C ALA A 72 -0.70 8.88 -6.89
N GLU A 73 -2.02 9.10 -6.81
CA GLU A 73 -3.03 8.04 -6.97
C GLU A 73 -2.89 7.36 -8.35
N ARG A 74 -2.78 8.14 -9.44
CA ARG A 74 -2.66 7.62 -10.80
C ARG A 74 -1.40 6.78 -10.97
N LYS A 75 -0.25 7.26 -10.49
CA LYS A 75 1.03 6.54 -10.59
C LYS A 75 1.01 5.26 -9.75
N GLY A 76 0.47 5.33 -8.53
CA GLY A 76 0.26 4.14 -7.69
C GLY A 76 -0.63 3.11 -8.38
N ARG A 77 -1.75 3.53 -8.98
CA ARG A 77 -2.65 2.63 -9.72
C ARG A 77 -1.96 1.96 -10.91
N ASN A 78 -1.24 2.73 -11.72
CA ASN A 78 -0.54 2.21 -12.89
C ASN A 78 0.51 1.16 -12.49
N LEU A 79 1.30 1.44 -11.45
CA LEU A 79 2.30 0.52 -10.94
C LEU A 79 1.67 -0.73 -10.33
N TRP A 80 0.57 -0.59 -9.57
CA TRP A 80 -0.18 -1.72 -9.03
C TRP A 80 -0.65 -2.67 -10.13
N ASN A 81 -1.27 -2.11 -11.18
CA ASN A 81 -1.76 -2.89 -12.32
C ASN A 81 -0.62 -3.57 -13.09
N LEU A 82 0.52 -2.89 -13.26
CA LEU A 82 1.71 -3.51 -13.84
C LEU A 82 2.17 -4.70 -13.01
N CYS A 83 2.26 -4.58 -11.68
CA CYS A 83 2.65 -5.67 -10.80
C CYS A 83 1.66 -6.85 -10.85
N VAL A 84 0.36 -6.57 -10.98
CA VAL A 84 -0.66 -7.62 -11.20
C VAL A 84 -0.40 -8.38 -12.49
N ARG A 85 -0.12 -7.67 -13.59
CA ARG A 85 0.18 -8.27 -14.89
C ARG A 85 1.45 -9.11 -14.82
N LEU A 86 2.55 -8.51 -14.34
CA LEU A 86 3.85 -9.18 -14.24
C LEU A 86 3.79 -10.44 -13.40
N ARG A 87 2.98 -10.47 -12.33
CA ARG A 87 2.80 -11.67 -11.51
C ARG A 87 1.97 -12.76 -12.20
N ARG A 88 1.00 -12.40 -13.05
CA ARG A 88 0.25 -13.38 -13.84
C ARG A 88 1.11 -14.01 -14.93
N GLU A 89 2.03 -13.21 -15.48
CA GLU A 89 3.05 -13.63 -16.45
C GLU A 89 4.30 -14.21 -15.76
N HIS A 90 4.26 -14.40 -14.44
CA HIS A 90 5.39 -14.92 -13.69
C HIS A 90 5.38 -16.45 -13.74
N ASP A 91 6.17 -17.03 -14.64
CA ASP A 91 6.40 -18.47 -14.67
C ASP A 91 7.16 -18.93 -13.42
N ALA A 92 6.93 -20.16 -12.98
CA ALA A 92 7.63 -20.77 -11.85
C ALA A 92 9.16 -20.87 -12.05
N ALA A 93 9.65 -20.66 -13.27
CA ALA A 93 11.07 -20.65 -13.61
C ALA A 93 11.78 -19.30 -13.37
N LYS A 94 11.05 -18.23 -13.05
CA LYS A 94 11.66 -16.91 -12.80
C LYS A 94 12.34 -16.85 -11.42
N PRO A 95 13.43 -16.06 -11.27
CA PRO A 95 14.16 -15.97 -10.00
C PRO A 95 13.30 -15.46 -8.84
N ALA A 96 13.55 -15.97 -7.63
CA ALA A 96 12.85 -15.56 -6.41
C ALA A 96 12.98 -14.04 -6.15
N GLU A 97 14.11 -13.45 -6.53
CA GLU A 97 14.37 -12.02 -6.43
C GLU A 97 13.43 -11.19 -7.31
N SER A 98 13.04 -11.71 -8.47
CA SER A 98 12.06 -11.06 -9.34
C SER A 98 10.68 -11.01 -8.68
N THR A 99 10.26 -12.12 -8.05
CA THR A 99 9.03 -12.17 -7.27
C THR A 99 9.08 -11.17 -6.11
N LYS A 100 10.17 -11.16 -5.34
CA LYS A 100 10.38 -10.23 -4.23
C LYS A 100 10.30 -8.77 -4.67
N LEU A 101 10.93 -8.42 -5.80
CA LEU A 101 10.84 -7.07 -6.38
C LEU A 101 9.40 -6.69 -6.73
N ILE A 102 8.63 -7.59 -7.36
CA ILE A 102 7.22 -7.35 -7.69
C ILE A 102 6.39 -7.11 -6.42
N VAL A 103 6.63 -7.87 -5.35
CA VAL A 103 5.95 -7.69 -4.05
C VAL A 103 6.28 -6.32 -3.45
N LYS A 104 7.55 -5.91 -3.46
CA LYS A 104 7.96 -4.58 -2.97
C LYS A 104 7.35 -3.47 -3.81
N ALA A 105 7.43 -3.56 -5.13
CA ALA A 105 6.84 -2.57 -6.04
C ALA A 105 5.32 -2.43 -5.82
N ARG A 106 4.64 -3.56 -5.59
CA ARG A 106 3.20 -3.57 -5.28
C ARG A 106 2.89 -2.94 -3.92
N SER A 107 3.75 -3.14 -2.94
CA SER A 107 3.65 -2.50 -1.62
C SER A 107 3.83 -0.99 -1.71
N PHE A 108 4.83 -0.54 -2.48
CA PHE A 108 5.03 0.88 -2.76
C PHE A 108 3.83 1.50 -3.49
N ALA A 109 3.29 0.80 -4.49
CA ALA A 109 2.09 1.23 -5.21
C ALA A 109 0.87 1.40 -4.29
N PHE A 110 0.67 0.51 -3.32
CA PHE A 110 -0.39 0.63 -2.32
C PHE A 110 -0.22 1.89 -1.45
N GLN A 111 1.00 2.16 -0.97
CA GLN A 111 1.26 3.38 -0.19
C GLN A 111 1.00 4.66 -0.99
N MET A 112 1.29 4.67 -2.30
CA MET A 112 0.98 5.79 -3.19
C MET A 112 -0.53 5.98 -3.38
N LEU A 113 -1.30 4.88 -3.49
CA LEU A 113 -2.76 4.92 -3.57
C LEU A 113 -3.37 5.48 -2.28
N GLU A 114 -2.85 5.04 -1.13
CA GLU A 114 -3.25 5.53 0.19
C GLU A 114 -2.99 7.03 0.30
N LEU A 115 -1.75 7.48 0.00
CA LEU A 115 -1.34 8.87 0.02
C LEU A 115 -2.21 9.78 -0.86
N GLY A 116 -2.49 9.34 -2.10
CA GLY A 116 -3.28 10.13 -3.05
C GLY A 116 -4.75 10.24 -2.64
N ARG A 117 -5.34 9.13 -2.16
CA ARG A 117 -6.77 9.08 -1.80
C ARG A 117 -7.05 9.76 -0.46
N SER A 118 -6.18 9.56 0.54
CA SER A 118 -6.32 10.18 1.87
C SER A 118 -6.22 11.70 1.82
N ALA A 119 -5.40 12.25 0.90
CA ALA A 119 -5.23 13.69 0.75
C ALA A 119 -6.29 14.36 -0.16
N GLY A 120 -6.93 13.60 -1.05
CA GLY A 120 -7.79 14.16 -2.11
C GLY A 120 -9.30 14.11 -1.86
N ARG A 121 -9.82 13.28 -0.93
CA ARG A 121 -11.26 12.96 -0.87
C ARG A 121 -11.89 12.88 0.52
N ALA A 122 -11.48 13.72 1.46
CA ALA A 122 -11.92 13.64 2.86
C ALA A 122 -13.43 13.80 3.17
N LYS A 123 -14.35 13.92 2.19
CA LYS A 123 -15.77 14.29 2.50
C LYS A 123 -16.92 13.60 1.75
N LYS A 124 -16.73 12.87 0.65
CA LYS A 124 -17.90 12.44 -0.16
C LYS A 124 -18.25 10.95 -0.11
N ASP A 125 -17.31 10.07 0.24
CA ASP A 125 -17.58 8.62 0.34
C ASP A 125 -16.50 7.89 1.17
N ASN A 126 -16.42 8.18 2.46
CA ASN A 126 -15.37 7.65 3.32
C ASN A 126 -15.47 6.11 3.49
N GLN A 127 -16.68 5.55 3.34
CA GLN A 127 -16.90 4.12 3.52
C GLN A 127 -16.44 3.31 2.31
N SER A 128 -16.86 3.64 1.08
CA SER A 128 -16.47 2.86 -0.10
C SER A 128 -14.97 2.94 -0.35
N GLU A 129 -14.36 4.09 -0.04
CA GLU A 129 -12.93 4.29 -0.09
C GLU A 129 -12.20 3.45 0.97
N ALA A 130 -12.71 3.39 2.20
CA ALA A 130 -12.16 2.53 3.25
C ALA A 130 -12.28 1.05 2.89
N VAL A 131 -13.42 0.60 2.36
CA VAL A 131 -13.63 -0.76 1.83
C VAL A 131 -12.64 -1.09 0.71
N TYR A 132 -12.48 -0.17 -0.25
CA TYR A 132 -11.56 -0.37 -1.37
C TYR A 132 -10.11 -0.53 -0.89
N LEU A 133 -9.64 0.38 -0.03
CA LEU A 133 -8.28 0.30 0.53
C LEU A 133 -8.12 -0.94 1.43
N MET A 134 -9.16 -1.35 2.15
CA MET A 134 -9.16 -2.55 2.98
C MET A 134 -8.93 -3.79 2.13
N ASN A 135 -9.68 -3.96 1.04
CA ASN A 135 -9.50 -5.06 0.10
C ASN A 135 -8.08 -5.09 -0.49
N LEU A 136 -7.52 -3.92 -0.86
CA LEU A 136 -6.15 -3.85 -1.35
C LEU A 136 -5.13 -4.22 -0.28
N ALA A 137 -5.31 -3.76 0.96
CA ALA A 137 -4.44 -4.05 2.09
C ALA A 137 -4.44 -5.55 2.42
N LEU A 138 -5.61 -6.20 2.41
CA LEU A 138 -5.73 -7.65 2.62
C LEU A 138 -5.08 -8.45 1.49
N VAL A 139 -5.33 -8.08 0.23
CA VAL A 139 -4.66 -8.69 -0.92
C VAL A 139 -3.14 -8.57 -0.77
N LEU A 140 -2.64 -7.38 -0.40
CA LEU A 140 -1.22 -7.15 -0.19
C LEU A 140 -0.66 -7.98 0.97
N GLY A 141 -1.35 -7.99 2.11
CA GLY A 141 -0.97 -8.75 3.29
C GLY A 141 -0.83 -10.24 2.99
N LYS A 142 -1.79 -10.81 2.26
CA LYS A 142 -1.73 -12.20 1.80
C LYS A 142 -0.48 -12.48 0.95
N ILE A 143 -0.24 -11.62 -0.05
CA ILE A 143 0.93 -11.74 -0.94
C ILE A 143 2.23 -11.71 -0.13
N CYS A 144 2.35 -10.78 0.81
CA CYS A 144 3.56 -10.65 1.62
C CYS A 144 3.74 -11.85 2.56
N ILE A 145 2.67 -12.42 3.09
CA ILE A 145 2.70 -13.66 3.90
C ILE A 145 3.16 -14.84 3.04
N ASP A 146 2.58 -15.02 1.86
CA ASP A 146 2.92 -16.11 0.93
C ASP A 146 4.42 -16.06 0.54
N GLU A 147 4.98 -14.84 0.45
CA GLU A 147 6.38 -14.57 0.07
C GLU A 147 7.31 -14.36 1.26
N LEU A 148 6.83 -14.59 2.50
CA LEU A 148 7.57 -14.45 3.76
C LEU A 148 8.18 -13.05 4.01
N ASP A 149 7.70 -12.00 3.34
CA ASP A 149 8.07 -10.60 3.64
C ASP A 149 7.18 -10.07 4.78
N LEU A 150 7.45 -10.58 5.99
CA LEU A 150 6.61 -10.35 7.18
C LEU A 150 6.56 -8.89 7.62
N ASP A 151 7.61 -8.10 7.33
CA ASP A 151 7.61 -6.67 7.61
C ASP A 151 6.59 -5.91 6.76
N LEU A 152 6.52 -6.22 5.46
CA LEU A 152 5.51 -5.63 4.57
C LEU A 152 4.11 -6.16 4.87
N ALA A 153 3.99 -7.44 5.25
CA ALA A 153 2.72 -8.00 5.72
C ALA A 153 2.22 -7.25 6.95
N ARG A 154 3.10 -6.99 7.93
CA ARG A 154 2.76 -6.21 9.13
C ARG A 154 2.27 -4.81 8.78
N LEU A 155 2.96 -4.10 7.87
CA LEU A 155 2.55 -2.76 7.44
C LEU A 155 1.17 -2.78 6.74
N ALA A 156 0.92 -3.75 5.87
CA ALA A 156 -0.37 -3.90 5.20
C ALA A 156 -1.50 -4.21 6.20
N LEU A 157 -1.26 -5.12 7.15
CA LEU A 157 -2.26 -5.50 8.16
C LEU A 157 -2.48 -4.42 9.22
N GLN A 158 -1.46 -3.61 9.54
CA GLN A 158 -1.64 -2.42 10.36
C GLN A 158 -2.60 -1.44 9.67
N LYS A 159 -2.41 -1.21 8.37
CA LYS A 159 -3.32 -0.35 7.61
C LYS A 159 -4.74 -0.92 7.52
N ALA A 160 -4.86 -2.24 7.35
CA ALA A 160 -6.15 -2.93 7.39
C ALA A 160 -6.84 -2.75 8.74
N ALA A 161 -6.10 -2.79 9.86
CA ALA A 161 -6.64 -2.53 11.19
C ALA A 161 -7.21 -1.11 11.30
N GLU A 162 -6.43 -0.10 10.88
CA GLU A 162 -6.89 1.31 10.87
C GLU A 162 -8.17 1.47 10.04
N LEU A 163 -8.22 0.90 8.84
CA LEU A 163 -9.41 0.98 7.96
C LEU A 163 -10.61 0.26 8.56
N MET A 164 -10.39 -0.89 9.21
CA MET A 164 -11.44 -1.62 9.91
C MET A 164 -11.99 -0.83 11.09
N GLU A 165 -11.15 -0.09 11.84
CA GLU A 165 -11.63 0.82 12.90
C GLU A 165 -12.52 1.93 12.32
N HIS A 166 -12.14 2.54 11.20
CA HIS A 166 -12.98 3.53 10.51
C HIS A 166 -14.33 2.94 10.05
N LEU A 167 -14.31 1.74 9.47
CA LEU A 167 -15.54 1.04 9.09
C LEU A 167 -16.39 0.66 10.31
N LYS A 168 -15.75 0.35 11.44
CA LYS A 168 -16.42 -0.03 12.68
C LYS A 168 -17.08 1.15 13.40
N ALA A 169 -16.57 2.36 13.20
CA ALA A 169 -17.15 3.60 13.71
C ALA A 169 -18.50 3.95 13.06
N ILE A 170 -18.79 3.42 11.86
CA ILE A 170 -20.10 3.54 11.23
C ILE A 170 -21.08 2.59 11.93
N PRO A 171 -22.25 3.06 12.42
CA PRO A 171 -23.24 2.19 13.05
C PRO A 171 -23.67 1.04 12.14
N PHE A 172 -23.65 -0.19 12.63
CA PHE A 172 -23.95 -1.38 11.81
C PHE A 172 -25.35 -1.32 11.20
N ASP A 173 -26.34 -0.86 11.97
CA ASP A 173 -27.74 -0.76 11.54
C ASP A 173 -27.99 0.38 10.53
N SER A 174 -27.03 1.29 10.35
CA SER A 174 -27.09 2.32 9.31
C SER A 174 -26.65 1.84 7.93
N LEU A 175 -26.05 0.64 7.85
CA LEU A 175 -25.62 0.03 6.62
C LEU A 175 -26.77 -0.75 5.99
N ASP A 176 -26.82 -0.77 4.66
CA ASP A 176 -27.68 -1.71 3.94
C ASP A 176 -27.18 -3.16 4.12
N PRO A 177 -28.00 -4.17 3.81
CA PRO A 177 -27.60 -5.58 4.00
C PRO A 177 -26.30 -5.95 3.25
N ILE A 178 -26.02 -5.29 2.13
CA ILE A 178 -24.79 -5.49 1.35
C ILE A 178 -23.57 -4.97 2.13
N GLY A 179 -23.62 -3.73 2.62
CA GLY A 179 -22.55 -3.13 3.42
C GLY A 179 -22.31 -3.85 4.75
N GLN A 180 -23.37 -4.36 5.38
CA GLN A 180 -23.25 -5.20 6.58
C GLN A 180 -22.47 -6.49 6.29
N ASN A 181 -22.86 -7.21 5.24
CA ASN A 181 -22.20 -8.46 4.84
C ASN A 181 -20.73 -8.21 4.42
N GLU A 182 -20.47 -7.12 3.70
CA GLU A 182 -19.12 -6.74 3.29
C GLU A 182 -18.23 -6.44 4.50
N ARG A 183 -18.73 -5.69 5.50
CA ARG A 183 -18.00 -5.42 6.74
C ARG A 183 -17.68 -6.71 7.50
N VAL A 184 -18.64 -7.63 7.64
CA VAL A 184 -18.42 -8.92 8.31
C VAL A 184 -17.37 -9.75 7.58
N LYS A 185 -17.45 -9.82 6.24
CA LYS A 185 -16.47 -10.52 5.41
C LYS A 185 -15.06 -9.95 5.59
N LEU A 186 -14.92 -8.62 5.50
CA LEU A 186 -13.64 -7.94 5.64
C LEU A 186 -13.03 -8.16 7.04
N ASP A 187 -13.84 -8.16 8.10
CA ASP A 187 -13.38 -8.41 9.47
C ASP A 187 -12.89 -9.86 9.63
N ALA A 188 -13.66 -10.84 9.11
CA ALA A 188 -13.27 -12.24 9.14
C ALA A 188 -11.97 -12.50 8.36
N GLU A 189 -11.82 -11.91 7.17
CA GLU A 189 -10.62 -12.04 6.34
C GLU A 189 -9.39 -11.41 7.04
N TYR A 190 -9.56 -10.21 7.60
CA TYR A 190 -8.52 -9.55 8.40
C TYR A 190 -8.07 -10.40 9.60
N LEU A 191 -8.99 -10.91 10.39
CA LEU A 191 -8.68 -11.75 11.56
C LEU A 191 -7.98 -13.05 11.15
N THR A 192 -8.39 -13.63 10.03
CA THR A 192 -7.73 -14.82 9.46
C THR A 192 -6.28 -14.53 9.10
N MET A 193 -6.01 -13.44 8.35
CA MET A 193 -4.65 -13.06 7.96
C MET A 193 -3.79 -12.72 9.17
N ARG A 194 -4.33 -11.99 10.16
CA ARG A 194 -3.63 -11.67 11.40
C ARG A 194 -3.24 -12.93 12.17
N THR A 195 -4.16 -13.90 12.26
CA THR A 195 -3.90 -15.18 12.92
C THR A 195 -2.82 -15.98 12.18
N ALA A 196 -2.89 -16.03 10.84
CA ALA A 196 -1.87 -16.70 10.02
C ALA A 196 -0.48 -16.09 10.25
N MET A 197 -0.36 -14.77 10.26
CA MET A 197 0.90 -14.07 10.52
C MET A 197 1.46 -14.40 11.91
N VAL A 198 0.63 -14.38 12.96
CA VAL A 198 1.05 -14.75 14.33
C VAL A 198 1.54 -16.20 14.39
N CYS A 199 0.83 -17.13 13.76
CA CYS A 199 1.22 -18.53 13.70
C CYS A 199 2.55 -18.76 12.97
N ILE A 200 2.81 -18.03 11.88
CA ILE A 200 4.08 -18.11 11.14
C ILE A 200 5.21 -17.59 12.02
N CYS A 201 5.06 -16.39 12.61
CA CYS A 201 6.06 -15.83 13.50
C CYS A 201 6.37 -16.78 14.66
N ALA A 202 5.36 -17.36 15.30
CA ALA A 202 5.55 -18.31 16.40
C ALA A 202 6.37 -19.54 15.99
N LYS A 203 6.19 -20.07 14.77
CA LYS A 203 6.96 -21.20 14.25
C LYS A 203 8.40 -20.85 13.87
N THR A 204 8.73 -19.58 13.63
CA THR A 204 10.10 -19.16 13.30
C THR A 204 10.98 -19.00 14.56
N TYR A 205 10.37 -18.92 15.74
CA TYR A 205 11.08 -18.77 17.03
C TYR A 205 11.24 -20.08 17.83
N PHE A 206 10.85 -21.23 17.26
CA PHE A 206 11.06 -22.58 17.80
C PHE A 206 11.73 -23.46 16.74
#